data_AF-A0A1I3B1H3-F1
#
_entry.id   AF-A0A1I3B1H3-F1
#
_cell.length_a   1.000
_cell.length_b   1.000
_cell.length_c   1.000
_cell.angle_alpha   90.00
_cell.angle_beta   90.00
_cell.angle_gamma   90.00
#
_symmetry.space_group_name_H-M   'P 1'
#
loop_
_entity.id
_entity.type
_entity.pdbx_description
1 polymer ?
#
loop_
_entity_poly.entity_id
_entity_poly.type
_entity_poly.pdbx_seq_one_letter_code
_entity_poly.pdbx_strand_id
1 'polypeptide(L)'
;MQLARRAFLVIGLLVLGLGSSGCDKASTTTITIRNQTGSAVTINAYITGGGKTYELNQKNLANGKAVTKKYCTRLPKGSTYPLQGTVTVGGTTKPLPAGMNVMIGETNSFVLTSPAPGAIRATVYLNATVKVVLDF
;
A
#
# COMPACT_ATOMS: atom_id res chain seq x y z
N MET A 1 18.25 -55.11 0.13
CA MET A 1 17.90 -55.13 1.56
C MET A 1 18.11 -53.74 2.13
N GLN A 2 17.08 -53.23 2.82
CA GLN A 2 16.99 -52.04 3.69
C GLN A 2 17.92 -50.83 3.44
N LEU A 3 17.38 -49.80 2.79
CA LEU A 3 17.71 -48.40 3.09
C LEU A 3 16.67 -47.89 4.09
N ALA A 4 17.04 -47.89 5.38
CA ALA A 4 16.27 -47.29 6.47
C ALA A 4 16.24 -45.76 6.29
N ARG A 5 15.09 -45.16 6.02
CA ARG A 5 14.13 -44.57 6.98
C ARG A 5 14.75 -43.55 7.96
N ARG A 6 14.32 -42.29 7.74
CA ARG A 6 13.95 -41.24 8.71
C ARG A 6 15.09 -40.38 9.29
N ALA A 7 15.09 -39.12 8.87
CA ALA A 7 15.13 -37.97 9.77
C ALA A 7 14.64 -36.71 9.03
N PHE A 8 13.32 -36.52 8.94
CA PHE A 8 12.75 -35.19 8.70
C PHE A 8 12.80 -34.48 10.05
N LEU A 9 13.83 -33.65 10.27
CA LEU A 9 13.93 -32.83 11.47
C LEU A 9 12.98 -31.65 11.33
N VAL A 10 11.79 -31.82 11.90
CA VAL A 10 10.85 -30.74 12.19
C VAL A 10 11.50 -29.85 13.25
N ILE A 11 12.03 -28.70 12.85
CA ILE A 11 12.35 -27.61 13.77
C ILE A 11 11.05 -26.84 14.01
N GLY A 12 10.28 -27.34 14.95
CA GLY A 12 9.20 -26.60 15.59
C GLY A 12 9.73 -25.89 16.83
N LEU A 13 9.05 -24.79 17.15
CA LEU A 13 9.16 -23.93 18.35
C LEU A 13 10.39 -23.03 18.40
N LEU A 14 10.33 -21.82 18.93
CA LEU A 14 9.33 -20.82 19.33
C LEU A 14 10.22 -19.70 19.94
N VAL A 15 9.64 -18.55 20.30
CA VAL A 15 10.28 -17.51 21.16
C VAL A 15 11.25 -16.62 20.35
N LEU A 16 11.07 -15.30 20.21
CA LEU A 16 10.50 -14.29 21.09
C LEU A 16 9.61 -13.35 20.28
N GLY A 17 8.33 -13.28 20.67
CA GLY A 17 7.58 -12.05 20.53
C GLY A 17 8.31 -10.97 21.32
N LEU A 18 9.18 -10.22 20.63
CA LEU A 18 9.47 -8.85 21.01
C LEU A 18 8.16 -8.11 20.85
N GLY A 19 7.43 -8.03 21.97
CA GLY A 19 6.31 -7.14 22.13
C GLY A 19 6.80 -5.73 21.82
N SER A 20 6.59 -5.29 20.59
CA SER A 20 6.53 -3.87 20.29
C SER A 20 5.24 -3.37 20.93
N SER A 21 5.37 -2.90 22.16
CA SER A 21 4.38 -2.03 22.81
C SER A 21 4.09 -0.86 21.86
N GLY A 22 2.95 -0.92 21.19
CA GLY A 22 2.48 0.21 20.38
C GLY A 22 1.38 -0.11 19.37
N CYS A 23 1.28 -1.36 18.92
CA CYS A 23 0.39 -1.73 17.82
C CYS A 23 -0.26 -3.08 18.01
N ASP A 24 -1.56 -3.07 18.30
CA ASP A 24 -2.37 -4.26 18.02
C ASP A 24 -2.22 -4.59 16.54
N LYS A 25 -1.74 -5.80 16.24
CA LYS A 25 -1.63 -6.31 14.86
C LYS A 25 -2.95 -6.16 14.09
N ALA A 26 -4.07 -6.06 14.79
CA ALA A 26 -5.41 -5.87 14.25
C ALA A 26 -5.59 -4.62 13.36
N SER A 27 -4.77 -3.56 13.50
CA SER A 27 -4.95 -2.31 12.75
C SER A 27 -3.71 -1.86 11.96
N THR A 28 -2.81 -2.80 11.66
CA THR A 28 -1.67 -2.52 10.76
C THR A 28 -2.14 -2.48 9.32
N THR A 29 -2.08 -1.30 8.71
CA THR A 29 -2.46 -1.06 7.32
C THR A 29 -1.21 -0.99 6.47
N THR A 30 -1.16 -1.80 5.42
CA THR A 30 -0.05 -1.75 4.45
C THR A 30 -0.53 -1.02 3.21
N ILE A 31 0.26 -0.05 2.74
CA ILE A 31 -0.05 0.73 1.54
C ILE A 31 1.14 0.66 0.61
N THR A 32 0.89 0.20 -0.62
CA THR A 32 1.89 0.13 -1.67
C THR A 32 1.48 1.01 -2.84
N ILE A 33 2.40 1.80 -3.36
CA ILE A 33 2.18 2.57 -4.59
C ILE A 33 3.22 2.12 -5.61
N ARG A 34 2.75 1.65 -6.77
CA ARG A 34 3.59 1.22 -7.88
C ARG A 34 3.45 2.19 -9.04
N ASN A 35 4.58 2.62 -9.58
CA ASN A 35 4.61 3.47 -10.76
C ASN A 35 4.81 2.63 -12.03
N GLN A 36 3.88 2.77 -12.97
CA GLN A 36 3.91 2.20 -14.32
C GLN A 36 3.48 3.26 -15.36
N THR A 37 3.74 4.54 -15.09
CA THR A 37 3.35 5.65 -15.96
C THR A 37 4.32 5.87 -17.12
N GLY A 38 5.48 5.17 -17.16
CA GLY A 38 6.54 5.42 -18.13
C GLY A 38 7.48 6.57 -17.75
N SER A 39 7.12 7.41 -16.78
CA SER A 39 7.92 8.51 -16.24
C SER A 39 8.12 8.37 -14.73
N ALA A 40 9.06 9.12 -14.14
CA ALA A 40 9.12 9.22 -12.68
C ALA A 40 7.91 10.00 -12.14
N VAL A 41 7.43 9.62 -10.96
CA VAL A 41 6.28 10.27 -10.31
C VAL A 41 6.63 10.80 -8.92
N THR A 42 6.01 11.92 -8.55
CA THR A 42 5.99 12.39 -7.17
C THR A 42 4.58 12.24 -6.64
N ILE A 43 4.43 11.59 -5.49
CA ILE A 43 3.16 11.36 -4.83
C ILE A 43 3.18 12.15 -3.53
N ASN A 44 2.18 12.99 -3.32
CA ASN A 44 1.91 13.61 -2.03
C ASN A 44 0.52 13.17 -1.61
N ALA A 45 0.42 12.12 -0.81
CA ALA A 45 -0.87 11.51 -0.47
C ALA A 45 -0.99 11.32 1.03
N TYR A 46 -2.21 11.33 1.55
CA TYR A 46 -2.45 11.14 2.97
C TYR A 46 -3.85 10.58 3.23
N ILE A 47 -4.01 9.98 4.40
CA ILE A 47 -5.32 9.67 4.99
C ILE A 47 -5.42 10.36 6.34
N THR A 48 -6.61 10.84 6.67
CA THR A 48 -6.89 11.47 7.98
C THR A 48 -7.99 10.67 8.68
N GLY A 49 -7.74 10.27 9.92
CA GLY A 49 -8.69 9.51 10.71
C GLY A 49 -8.32 9.50 12.19
N GLY A 50 -9.32 9.55 13.07
CA GLY A 50 -9.10 9.51 14.53
C GLY A 50 -8.22 10.64 15.05
N GLY A 51 -8.32 11.83 14.43
CA GLY A 51 -7.52 13.01 14.78
C GLY A 51 -6.05 12.96 14.35
N LYS A 52 -5.65 11.99 13.52
CA LYS A 52 -4.28 11.85 13.00
C LYS A 52 -4.25 11.79 11.48
N THR A 53 -3.17 12.31 10.91
CA THR A 53 -2.86 12.24 9.47
C THR A 53 -1.71 11.26 9.24
N TYR A 54 -1.84 10.40 8.23
CA TYR A 54 -0.84 9.40 7.86
C TYR A 54 -0.37 9.68 6.42
N GLU A 55 0.88 10.09 6.27
CA GLU A 55 1.43 10.60 5.00
C GLU A 55 2.16 9.56 4.15
N LEU A 56 1.70 9.41 2.92
CA LEU A 56 2.18 8.54 1.87
C LEU A 56 3.08 9.25 0.85
N ASN A 57 3.73 10.32 1.28
CA ASN A 57 4.58 11.13 0.41
C ASN A 57 5.77 10.31 -0.11
N GLN A 58 6.02 10.38 -1.42
CA GLN A 58 7.13 9.78 -2.12
C GLN A 58 7.56 10.68 -3.28
N LYS A 59 8.80 11.17 -3.23
CA LYS A 59 9.40 11.93 -4.33
C LYS A 59 10.12 11.02 -5.30
N ASN A 60 10.06 11.34 -6.59
CA ASN A 60 10.86 10.71 -7.65
C ASN A 60 10.80 9.16 -7.65
N LEU A 61 9.59 8.60 -7.53
CA LEU A 61 9.38 7.16 -7.70
C LEU A 61 9.57 6.80 -9.16
N ALA A 62 10.69 6.16 -9.49
CA ALA A 62 11.04 5.76 -10.85
C ALA A 62 10.00 4.79 -11.45
N ASN A 63 9.91 4.77 -12.78
CA ASN A 63 9.04 3.84 -13.50
C ASN A 63 9.41 2.37 -13.19
N GLY A 64 8.40 1.52 -13.04
CA GLY A 64 8.55 0.10 -12.68
C GLY A 64 8.84 -0.15 -11.20
N LYS A 65 9.07 0.89 -10.38
CA LYS A 65 9.33 0.75 -8.94
C LYS A 65 8.06 0.88 -8.12
N ALA A 66 8.13 0.40 -6.88
CA ALA A 66 7.08 0.53 -5.89
C ALA A 66 7.66 1.03 -4.56
N VAL A 67 6.85 1.76 -3.82
CA VAL A 67 7.08 2.13 -2.43
C VAL A 67 6.01 1.50 -1.56
N THR A 68 6.41 0.93 -0.42
CA THR A 68 5.47 0.38 0.56
C THR A 68 5.67 1.07 1.89
N LYS A 69 4.58 1.58 2.47
CA LYS A 69 4.54 2.11 3.83
C LYS A 69 3.56 1.29 4.67
N LYS A 70 3.93 1.03 5.92
CA LYS A 70 3.08 0.35 6.90
C LYS A 70 2.72 1.34 7.99
N TYR A 71 1.42 1.51 8.23
CA TYR A 71 0.91 2.33 9.31
C TYR A 71 0.26 1.44 10.33
N CYS A 72 0.68 1.61 11.56
CA CYS A 72 -0.12 1.18 12.67
C CYS A 72 -1.04 2.31 13.08
N THR A 73 -2.33 2.04 13.05
CA THR A 73 -3.36 3.02 13.38
C THR A 73 -4.18 2.49 14.55
N ARG A 74 -4.81 3.39 15.32
CA ARG A 74 -5.85 3.00 16.30
C ARG A 74 -7.25 2.97 15.67
N LEU A 75 -7.32 3.05 14.35
CA LEU A 75 -8.59 3.07 13.64
C LEU A 75 -9.16 1.63 13.61
N PRO A 76 -10.50 1.48 13.60
CA PRO A 76 -11.12 0.17 13.56
C PRO A 76 -10.75 -0.56 12.26
N LYS A 77 -10.41 -1.84 12.38
CA LYS A 77 -10.15 -2.70 11.21
C LYS A 77 -11.38 -2.74 10.30
N GLY A 78 -11.16 -2.68 8.99
CA GLY A 78 -12.23 -2.70 7.99
C GLY A 78 -12.88 -1.34 7.72
N SER A 79 -12.61 -0.33 8.55
CA SER A 79 -13.00 1.05 8.24
C SER A 79 -12.25 1.54 7.00
N THR A 80 -12.94 2.35 6.20
CA THR A 80 -12.46 2.85 4.92
C THR A 80 -12.30 4.37 5.00
N TYR A 81 -11.13 4.88 4.63
CA TYR A 81 -10.82 6.31 4.65
C TYR A 81 -10.41 6.79 3.25
N PRO A 82 -10.85 7.98 2.83
CA PRO A 82 -10.48 8.53 1.53
C PRO A 82 -8.98 8.85 1.50
N LEU A 83 -8.32 8.40 0.43
CA LEU A 83 -6.96 8.79 0.11
C LEU A 83 -7.00 10.13 -0.60
N GLN A 84 -6.37 11.14 -0.01
CA GLN A 84 -6.35 12.50 -0.50
C GLN A 84 -4.93 12.90 -0.91
N GLY A 85 -4.81 13.95 -1.72
CA GLY A 85 -3.54 14.54 -2.10
C GLY A 85 -3.38 14.67 -3.61
N THR A 86 -2.15 14.59 -4.09
CA THR A 86 -1.77 14.83 -5.49
C THR A 86 -0.74 13.83 -6.00
N VAL A 87 -0.72 13.66 -7.32
CA VAL A 87 0.32 12.96 -8.06
C VAL A 87 0.85 13.87 -9.15
N THR A 88 2.16 13.98 -9.24
CA THR A 88 2.88 14.71 -10.28
C THR A 88 3.58 13.73 -11.20
N VAL A 89 3.31 13.82 -12.51
CA VAL A 89 3.93 13.00 -13.56
C VAL A 89 4.41 13.94 -14.66
N GLY A 90 5.69 13.88 -15.04
CA GLY A 90 6.22 14.69 -16.16
C GLY A 90 6.02 16.21 -16.00
N GLY A 91 5.94 16.71 -14.76
CA GLY A 91 5.67 18.12 -14.46
C GLY A 91 4.19 18.48 -14.29
N THR A 92 3.26 17.63 -14.70
CA THR A 92 1.82 17.83 -14.49
C THR A 92 1.40 17.30 -13.13
N THR A 93 0.86 18.15 -12.26
CA THR A 93 0.30 17.76 -10.96
C THR A 93 -1.20 17.63 -11.06
N LYS A 94 -1.74 16.49 -10.61
CA LYS A 94 -3.18 16.24 -10.56
C LYS A 94 -3.61 15.83 -9.15
N PRO A 95 -4.79 16.28 -8.70
CA PRO A 95 -5.37 15.76 -7.47
C PRO A 95 -5.71 14.28 -7.61
N LEU A 96 -5.62 13.55 -6.51
CA LEU A 96 -6.09 12.18 -6.46
C LEU A 96 -7.62 12.15 -6.64
N PRO A 97 -8.16 11.24 -7.48
CA PRO A 97 -9.60 11.16 -7.73
C PRO A 97 -10.37 10.73 -6.48
N ALA A 98 -11.58 11.25 -6.37
CA ALA A 98 -12.54 10.76 -5.39
C ALA A 98 -12.80 9.26 -5.59
N GLY A 99 -13.02 8.53 -4.49
CA GLY A 99 -13.26 7.08 -4.53
C GLY A 99 -12.00 6.22 -4.37
N MET A 100 -10.80 6.81 -4.39
CA MET A 100 -9.63 6.10 -3.85
C MET A 100 -9.71 6.06 -2.34
N ASN A 101 -9.76 4.85 -1.80
CA ASN A 101 -9.85 4.65 -0.36
C ASN A 101 -8.80 3.67 0.13
N VAL A 102 -8.48 3.80 1.41
CA VAL A 102 -7.63 2.89 2.16
C VAL A 102 -8.50 2.17 3.18
N MET A 103 -8.46 0.84 3.16
CA MET A 103 -9.07 0.00 4.19
C MET A 103 -8.07 -0.29 5.31
N ILE A 104 -8.46 0.02 6.53
CA ILE A 104 -7.62 -0.16 7.71
C ILE A 104 -7.45 -1.63 8.05
N GLY A 105 -6.20 -2.02 8.35
CA GLY A 105 -5.83 -3.38 8.74
C GLY A 105 -5.64 -4.34 7.56
N GLU A 106 -5.66 -3.82 6.33
CA GLU A 106 -5.53 -4.59 5.09
C GLU A 106 -4.35 -4.11 4.23
N THR A 107 -4.05 -4.86 3.17
CA THR A 107 -3.05 -4.47 2.17
C THR A 107 -3.72 -3.74 1.01
N ASN A 108 -3.44 -2.46 0.89
CA ASN A 108 -3.93 -1.57 -0.15
C ASN A 108 -2.79 -1.34 -1.15
N SER A 109 -3.01 -1.60 -2.43
CA SER A 109 -2.02 -1.34 -3.47
C SER A 109 -2.59 -0.45 -4.56
N PHE A 110 -1.86 0.59 -4.94
CA PHE A 110 -2.23 1.56 -5.95
C PHE A 110 -1.25 1.45 -7.10
N VAL A 111 -1.73 1.09 -8.29
CA VAL A 111 -0.90 1.03 -9.49
C VAL A 111 -1.24 2.22 -10.37
N LEU A 112 -0.27 3.10 -10.56
CA LEU A 112 -0.38 4.30 -11.38
C LEU A 112 0.10 4.00 -12.80
N THR A 113 -0.73 4.26 -13.80
CA THR A 113 -0.45 4.07 -15.22
C THR A 113 -0.78 5.34 -16.00
N SER A 114 -0.22 5.50 -17.20
CA SER A 114 -0.50 6.64 -18.09
C SER A 114 -1.13 6.10 -19.38
N PRO A 115 -2.45 5.96 -19.47
CA PRO A 115 -3.09 5.38 -20.66
C PRO A 115 -2.98 6.26 -21.90
N ALA A 116 -2.78 7.58 -21.72
CA ALA A 116 -2.52 8.54 -22.76
C ALA A 116 -1.58 9.64 -22.22
N PRO A 117 -0.92 10.44 -23.09
CA PRO A 117 -0.13 11.59 -22.64
C PRO A 117 -0.97 12.54 -21.78
N GLY A 118 -0.51 12.80 -20.55
CA GLY A 118 -1.19 13.69 -19.61
C GLY A 118 -2.42 13.10 -18.90
N ALA A 119 -2.81 11.86 -19.19
CA ALA A 119 -3.84 11.13 -18.46
C ALA A 119 -3.20 10.19 -17.44
N ILE A 120 -3.72 10.15 -16.21
CA ILE A 120 -3.24 9.23 -15.17
C ILE A 120 -4.40 8.29 -14.81
N ARG A 121 -4.09 7.01 -14.67
CA ARG A 121 -5.03 5.99 -14.21
C ARG A 121 -4.49 5.33 -12.96
N ALA A 122 -5.29 5.32 -11.89
CA ALA A 122 -5.03 4.54 -10.69
C ALA A 122 -5.88 3.26 -10.70
N THR A 123 -5.22 2.11 -10.63
CA THR A 123 -5.88 0.84 -10.31
C THR A 123 -5.66 0.53 -8.84
N VAL A 124 -6.75 0.46 -8.08
CA VAL A 124 -6.73 0.20 -6.64
C VAL A 124 -6.99 -1.27 -6.39
N TYR A 125 -6.08 -1.90 -5.67
CA TYR A 125 -6.18 -3.27 -5.22
C TYR A 125 -6.34 -3.30 -3.70
N LEU A 126 -7.24 -4.15 -3.24
CA LEU A 126 -7.33 -4.56 -1.85
C LEU A 126 -7.03 -6.05 -1.78
N ASN A 127 -5.98 -6.43 -1.04
CA ASN A 127 -5.54 -7.82 -0.90
C ASN A 127 -5.42 -8.52 -2.27
N ALA A 128 -4.70 -7.88 -3.21
CA ALA A 128 -4.50 -8.32 -4.59
C ALA A 128 -5.76 -8.40 -5.48
N THR A 129 -6.93 -8.03 -4.98
CA THR A 129 -8.16 -7.94 -5.78
C THR A 129 -8.41 -6.52 -6.24
N VAL A 130 -8.64 -6.32 -7.55
CA VAL A 130 -9.03 -5.00 -8.08
C VAL A 130 -10.36 -4.57 -7.45
N LYS A 131 -10.38 -3.35 -6.91
CA LYS A 131 -11.59 -2.75 -6.33
C LYS A 131 -12.14 -1.63 -7.20
N VAL A 132 -11.26 -0.78 -7.73
CA VAL A 132 -11.67 0.32 -8.60
C VAL A 132 -10.55 0.71 -9.54
N VAL A 133 -10.92 1.21 -10.72
CA VAL A 133 -10.04 1.85 -11.69
C VAL A 133 -10.55 3.27 -11.88
N LEU A 134 -9.67 4.25 -11.70
CA LEU A 134 -10.03 5.68 -11.74
C LEU A 134 -9.09 6.43 -12.66
N ASP A 135 -9.65 7.22 -13.57
CA ASP A 135 -8.93 8.11 -14.47
C ASP A 135 -8.97 9.55 -13.92
N PHE A 136 -7.86 10.26 -14.03
CA PHE A 136 -7.74 11.65 -13.58
C PHE A 136 -6.70 12.47 -14.34
#